data_AF-A0A0W0TKL9-F1
#
_entry.id   AF-A0A0W0TKL9-F1
#
_cell.length_a   1.000
_cell.length_b   1.000
_cell.length_c   1.000
_cell.angle_alpha   90.00
_cell.angle_beta   90.00
_cell.angle_gamma   90.00
#
_symmetry.space_group_name_H-M   'P 1'
#
loop_
_entity.id
_entity.type
_entity.pdbx_description
1 polymer ?
#
loop_
_entity_poly.entity_id
_entity_poly.type
_entity_poly.pdbx_seq_one_letter_code
_entity_poly.pdbx_strand_id
1 'polypeptide(L)'
;MKESLGDGLKALKTKVNAVAKLKTINRVTHWGLQELIYPPTIHEVSLSQIDSLNKAREIEGLHHRELDLFIKQFEEALSIPDLTRAMEKANRLLAKLSTNLKFEETNLNTIFDNNAEWVGENLKTISNGQELKGFILGVTRFDYDLRLAQSAAHALASAMTRCLEKYYSTLSASQLSYPAFLRRLQHLDRICELIKATDAHYMQCKQQVKMHIQSAKTNPEIRKQYQQILKESQEAQKKKTEAKKYSKKKLIQAFRDNIIGENKEWLAAVTFDWAVEKMRVKQEQLEAKAKSNPRYSEANTVADNLCKTLQQLRRDYFDESKIADAATLRTKYAQLILDAHTELDKHRGVKKYIADAVIRVHGTVGTCLPFFKAPRTDSHKKLDDLLRDLDAIDIPQTAPS
;
A
#
# COMPACT_ATOMS: atom_id res chain seq x y z
N MET A 1 9.47 34.75 24.74
CA MET A 1 8.88 33.39 24.91
C MET A 1 8.17 32.87 23.65
N LYS A 2 7.25 33.64 23.03
CA LYS A 2 6.58 33.22 21.78
C LYS A 2 7.58 32.99 20.63
N GLU A 3 8.58 33.86 20.46
CA GLU A 3 9.65 33.72 19.45
C GLU A 3 10.45 32.42 19.62
N SER A 4 10.86 32.08 20.85
CA SER A 4 11.55 30.81 21.16
C SER A 4 10.75 29.56 20.78
N LEU A 5 9.42 29.58 20.92
CA LEU A 5 8.57 28.48 20.42
C LEU A 5 8.49 28.44 18.88
N GLY A 6 8.50 29.61 18.24
CA GLY A 6 8.55 29.72 16.79
C GLY A 6 9.84 29.11 16.23
N ASP A 7 10.98 29.38 16.87
CA ASP A 7 12.27 28.80 16.49
C ASP A 7 12.31 27.30 16.77
N GLY A 8 11.77 26.85 17.91
CA GLY A 8 11.61 25.43 18.21
C GLY A 8 10.76 24.69 17.17
N LEU A 9 9.67 25.31 16.69
CA LEU A 9 8.81 24.73 15.67
C LEU A 9 9.49 24.67 14.29
N LYS A 10 10.23 25.70 13.89
CA LYS A 10 11.05 25.70 12.67
C LYS A 10 12.14 24.63 12.71
N ALA A 11 12.83 24.50 13.84
CA ALA A 11 13.84 23.47 14.06
C ALA A 11 13.21 22.07 13.96
N LEU A 12 12.06 21.85 14.59
CA LEU A 12 11.34 20.59 14.54
C LEU A 12 10.90 20.24 13.10
N LYS A 13 10.33 21.20 12.36
CA LYS A 13 9.96 20.98 10.95
C LYS A 13 11.16 20.59 10.09
N THR A 14 12.31 21.21 10.34
CA THR A 14 13.56 20.85 9.67
C THR A 14 13.96 19.41 9.99
N LYS A 15 13.85 18.98 11.26
CA LYS A 15 14.09 17.59 11.67
C LYS A 15 13.12 16.60 11.02
N VAL A 16 11.81 16.88 11.04
CA VAL A 16 10.79 16.03 10.38
C VAL A 16 11.10 15.86 8.90
N ASN A 17 11.40 16.94 8.19
CA ASN A 17 11.77 16.90 6.77
C ASN A 17 13.10 16.18 6.51
N ALA A 18 14.05 16.24 7.44
CA ALA A 18 15.31 15.51 7.33
C ALA A 18 15.08 14.00 7.49
N VAL A 19 14.25 13.61 8.45
CA VAL A 19 13.85 12.22 8.69
C VAL A 19 13.15 11.63 7.47
N ALA A 20 12.30 12.40 6.77
CA ALA A 20 11.65 11.99 5.51
C ALA A 20 12.63 11.48 4.42
N LYS A 21 13.90 11.89 4.47
CA LYS A 21 14.94 11.51 3.50
C LYS A 21 15.64 10.18 3.84
N LEU A 22 15.35 9.59 4.99
CA LEU A 22 15.92 8.30 5.38
C LEU A 22 15.42 7.20 4.42
N LYS A 23 16.33 6.30 4.04
CA LYS A 23 16.02 5.22 3.08
C LYS A 23 14.98 4.24 3.60
N THR A 24 14.89 4.10 4.92
CA THR A 24 13.93 3.23 5.60
C THR A 24 12.52 3.82 5.62
N ILE A 25 12.37 5.14 5.47
CA ILE A 25 11.05 5.78 5.25
C ILE A 25 10.58 5.58 3.81
N ASN A 26 11.52 5.48 2.86
CA ASN A 26 11.15 5.22 1.47
C ASN A 26 10.79 3.73 1.25
N ARG A 27 9.50 3.51 0.98
CA ARG A 27 8.87 2.19 0.73
C ARG A 27 9.37 1.41 -0.48
N VAL A 28 10.15 2.02 -1.38
CA VAL A 28 10.60 1.37 -2.63
C VAL A 28 12.04 0.83 -2.50
N THR A 29 12.80 1.38 -1.56
CA THR A 29 14.22 1.06 -1.34
C THR A 29 14.40 -0.08 -0.34
N HIS A 30 14.05 -1.30 -0.72
CA HIS A 30 14.32 -2.51 0.06
C HIS A 30 15.80 -2.90 0.01
N TRP A 31 16.24 -3.76 0.93
CA TRP A 31 17.53 -4.45 0.78
C TRP A 31 17.58 -5.20 -0.57
N GLY A 32 18.62 -4.93 -1.36
CA GLY A 32 18.81 -5.57 -2.66
C GLY A 32 19.32 -7.00 -2.55
N LEU A 33 19.15 -7.80 -3.61
CA LEU A 33 19.61 -9.21 -3.71
C LEU A 33 21.08 -9.44 -3.37
N GLN A 34 21.93 -8.50 -3.74
CA GLN A 34 23.37 -8.52 -3.46
C GLN A 34 23.69 -8.19 -2.00
N GLU A 35 22.72 -7.59 -1.29
CA GLU A 35 22.91 -7.07 0.04
C GLU A 35 22.24 -7.92 1.11
N LEU A 36 21.02 -8.46 0.91
CA LEU A 36 20.36 -9.29 1.91
C LEU A 36 19.13 -10.15 1.47
N ILE A 37 18.97 -10.45 0.18
CA ILE A 37 17.86 -11.27 -0.39
C ILE A 37 16.61 -10.41 -0.74
N TYR A 38 16.04 -10.62 -1.94
CA TYR A 38 14.85 -9.90 -2.46
C TYR A 38 13.56 -10.36 -1.77
N PRO A 39 12.44 -9.58 -1.83
CA PRO A 39 11.12 -10.11 -1.57
C PRO A 39 10.91 -11.42 -2.35
N PRO A 40 10.28 -12.42 -1.71
CA PRO A 40 10.07 -13.71 -2.33
C PRO A 40 9.31 -13.50 -3.64
N THR A 41 9.63 -14.32 -4.63
CA THR A 41 8.86 -14.33 -5.87
C THR A 41 7.38 -14.56 -5.55
N ILE A 42 6.47 -14.16 -6.44
CA ILE A 42 5.01 -14.37 -6.27
C ILE A 42 4.67 -15.87 -6.04
N HIS A 43 5.62 -16.77 -6.35
CA HIS A 43 5.56 -18.21 -6.14
C HIS A 43 6.04 -18.68 -4.76
N GLU A 44 6.75 -17.85 -4.00
CA GLU A 44 7.33 -18.17 -2.68
C GLU A 44 6.59 -17.49 -1.52
N VAL A 45 5.83 -16.42 -1.80
CA VAL A 45 4.90 -15.82 -0.84
C VAL A 45 3.56 -16.54 -0.96
N SER A 46 3.08 -17.13 0.14
CA SER A 46 1.73 -17.69 0.13
C SER A 46 0.70 -16.59 -0.21
N LEU A 47 -0.40 -16.95 -0.88
CA LEU A 47 -1.40 -15.95 -1.30
C LEU A 47 -1.95 -15.13 -0.14
N SER A 48 -2.04 -15.71 1.06
CA SER A 48 -2.43 -15.01 2.28
C SER A 48 -1.42 -13.93 2.71
N GLN A 49 -0.13 -14.11 2.44
CA GLN A 49 0.92 -13.13 2.72
C GLN A 49 0.99 -12.05 1.63
N ILE A 50 0.77 -12.37 0.36
CA ILE A 50 0.60 -11.36 -0.72
C ILE A 50 -0.62 -10.48 -0.46
N ASP A 51 -1.74 -11.10 -0.09
CA ASP A 51 -2.96 -10.40 0.29
C ASP A 51 -2.73 -9.53 1.53
N SER A 52 -1.98 -10.00 2.52
CA SER A 52 -1.60 -9.20 3.70
C SER A 52 -0.76 -7.98 3.33
N LEU A 53 0.21 -8.12 2.41
CA LEU A 53 1.02 -6.99 1.93
C LEU A 53 0.20 -5.98 1.11
N ASN A 54 -0.70 -6.46 0.25
CA ASN A 54 -1.62 -5.60 -0.51
C ASN A 54 -2.61 -4.88 0.41
N LYS A 55 -3.14 -5.56 1.43
CA LYS A 55 -3.99 -4.97 2.47
C LYS A 55 -3.22 -3.93 3.28
N ALA A 56 -1.98 -4.20 3.65
CA ALA A 56 -1.15 -3.23 4.36
C ALA A 56 -0.92 -1.95 3.53
N ARG A 57 -0.72 -2.07 2.21
CA ARG A 57 -0.65 -0.90 1.30
C ARG A 57 -1.97 -0.14 1.17
N GLU A 58 -3.10 -0.84 1.19
CA GLU A 58 -4.43 -0.21 1.19
C GLU A 58 -4.68 0.55 2.49
N ILE A 59 -4.37 -0.08 3.63
CA ILE A 59 -4.45 0.53 4.96
C ILE A 59 -3.56 1.77 5.03
N GLU A 60 -2.33 1.70 4.51
CA GLU A 60 -1.43 2.86 4.44
C GLU A 60 -2.03 4.01 3.60
N GLY A 61 -2.61 3.70 2.44
CA GLY A 61 -3.27 4.68 1.58
C GLY A 61 -4.52 5.31 2.22
N LEU A 62 -5.27 4.53 2.98
CA LEU A 62 -6.39 5.01 3.79
C LEU A 62 -5.90 5.92 4.93
N HIS A 63 -4.85 5.52 5.66
CA HIS A 63 -4.27 6.32 6.73
C HIS A 63 -3.80 7.70 6.25
N HIS A 64 -3.18 7.80 5.07
CA HIS A 64 -2.78 9.09 4.52
C HIS A 64 -4.00 9.99 4.23
N ARG A 65 -5.07 9.43 3.65
CA ARG A 65 -6.32 10.17 3.41
C ARG A 65 -6.99 10.59 4.71
N GLU A 66 -6.97 9.73 5.72
CA GLU A 66 -7.49 10.05 7.05
C GLU A 66 -6.71 11.17 7.72
N LEU A 67 -5.39 11.21 7.58
CA LEU A 67 -4.57 12.32 8.07
C LEU A 67 -4.86 13.62 7.33
N ASP A 68 -5.06 13.59 6.00
CA ASP A 68 -5.45 14.77 5.24
C ASP A 68 -6.82 15.30 5.67
N LEU A 69 -7.81 14.41 5.87
CA LEU A 69 -9.12 14.76 6.40
C LEU A 69 -9.02 15.33 7.82
N PHE A 70 -8.16 14.74 8.65
CA PHE A 70 -7.92 15.21 10.00
C PHE A 70 -7.35 16.63 10.01
N ILE A 71 -6.37 16.93 9.14
CA ILE A 71 -5.78 18.26 9.02
C ILE A 71 -6.85 19.28 8.58
N LYS A 72 -7.72 18.92 7.64
CA LYS A 72 -8.85 19.77 7.24
C LYS A 72 -9.81 20.04 8.41
N GLN A 73 -10.19 19.01 9.15
CA GLN A 73 -11.04 19.17 10.35
C GLN A 73 -10.40 20.08 11.41
N PHE A 74 -9.07 20.03 11.53
CA PHE A 74 -8.32 20.89 12.42
C PHE A 74 -8.31 22.35 11.95
N GLU A 75 -8.09 22.60 10.66
CA GLU A 75 -8.14 23.93 10.04
C GLU A 75 -9.55 24.54 10.15
N GLU A 76 -10.60 23.74 9.93
CA GLU A 76 -12.00 24.12 10.15
C GLU A 76 -12.29 24.45 11.62
N ALA A 77 -11.74 23.68 12.56
CA ALA A 77 -11.91 23.94 13.99
C ALA A 77 -11.33 25.30 14.39
N LEU A 78 -10.18 25.69 13.82
CA LEU A 78 -9.57 26.99 14.06
C LEU A 78 -10.29 28.16 13.39
N SER A 79 -11.21 27.89 12.46
CA SER A 79 -12.00 28.91 11.76
C SER A 79 -13.31 29.24 12.48
N ILE A 80 -13.60 28.61 13.62
CA ILE A 80 -14.79 28.88 14.43
C ILE A 80 -14.66 30.29 15.05
N PRO A 81 -15.67 31.18 14.90
CA PRO A 81 -15.59 32.56 15.43
C PRO A 81 -15.43 32.65 16.95
N ASP A 82 -16.05 31.72 17.69
CA ASP A 82 -15.84 31.58 19.12
C ASP A 82 -14.49 30.91 19.39
N LEU A 83 -13.53 31.74 19.83
CA LEU A 83 -12.16 31.31 20.09
C LEU A 83 -12.08 30.22 21.17
N THR A 84 -12.89 30.28 22.22
CA THR A 84 -12.86 29.28 23.30
C THR A 84 -13.26 27.91 22.74
N ARG A 85 -14.35 27.89 21.97
CA ARG A 85 -14.84 26.68 21.30
C ARG A 85 -13.88 26.18 20.21
N ALA A 86 -13.26 27.10 19.46
CA ALA A 86 -12.23 26.77 18.46
C ALA A 86 -11.04 26.07 19.11
N MET A 87 -10.52 26.64 20.20
CA MET A 87 -9.39 26.09 20.96
C MET A 87 -9.72 24.74 21.60
N GLU A 88 -10.92 24.57 22.14
CA GLU A 88 -11.33 23.29 22.73
C GLU A 88 -11.36 22.19 21.66
N LYS A 89 -12.01 22.44 20.52
CA LYS A 89 -12.08 21.47 19.41
C LYS A 89 -10.69 21.16 18.83
N ALA A 90 -9.86 22.18 18.62
CA ALA A 90 -8.49 22.01 18.15
C ALA A 90 -7.63 21.19 19.13
N ASN A 91 -7.74 21.42 20.45
CA ASN A 91 -7.00 20.65 21.44
C ASN A 91 -7.48 19.19 21.54
N ARG A 92 -8.78 18.92 21.40
CA ARG A 92 -9.31 17.55 21.32
C ARG A 92 -8.73 16.79 20.12
N LEU A 93 -8.65 17.46 18.97
CA LEU A 93 -8.00 16.90 17.78
C LEU A 93 -6.52 16.65 18.05
N LEU A 94 -5.75 17.63 18.53
CA LEU A 94 -4.32 17.45 18.84
C LEU A 94 -4.08 16.30 19.83
N ALA A 95 -4.96 16.11 20.82
CA ALA A 95 -4.87 14.99 21.76
C ALA A 95 -5.02 13.63 21.04
N LYS A 96 -5.91 13.52 20.05
CA LYS A 96 -6.06 12.32 19.21
C LYS A 96 -4.77 12.00 18.44
N LEU A 97 -4.12 13.01 17.84
CA LEU A 97 -2.82 12.83 17.18
C LEU A 97 -1.73 12.40 18.18
N SER A 98 -1.71 12.99 19.38
CA SER A 98 -0.76 12.59 20.42
C SER A 98 -0.94 11.12 20.86
N THR A 99 -2.18 10.64 20.95
CA THR A 99 -2.45 9.22 21.23
C THR A 99 -1.92 8.31 20.11
N ASN A 100 -2.16 8.67 18.85
CA ASN A 100 -1.68 7.90 17.71
C ASN A 100 -0.14 7.90 17.64
N LEU A 101 0.51 9.04 17.93
CA LEU A 101 1.96 9.12 18.00
C LEU A 101 2.54 8.25 19.11
N LYS A 102 1.89 8.21 20.28
CA LYS A 102 2.31 7.33 21.39
C LYS A 102 2.19 5.85 21.02
N PHE A 103 1.16 5.49 20.25
CA PHE A 103 1.03 4.14 19.71
C PHE A 103 2.20 3.80 18.78
N GLU A 104 2.52 4.66 17.82
CA GLU A 104 3.67 4.42 16.92
C GLU A 104 5.01 4.45 17.66
N GLU A 105 5.14 5.25 18.72
CA GLU A 105 6.30 5.21 19.61
C GLU A 105 6.49 3.82 20.23
N THR A 106 5.43 3.21 20.75
CA THR A 106 5.47 1.84 21.27
C THR A 106 5.80 0.83 20.16
N ASN A 107 5.21 1.01 18.97
CA ASN A 107 5.47 0.14 17.83
C ASN A 107 6.95 0.16 17.42
N LEU A 108 7.53 1.35 17.25
CA LEU A 108 8.95 1.51 16.89
C LEU A 108 9.90 0.97 17.97
N ASN A 109 9.57 1.12 19.25
CA ASN A 109 10.39 0.60 20.35
C ASN A 109 10.38 -0.93 20.43
N THR A 110 9.28 -1.59 20.05
CA THR A 110 9.11 -3.04 20.22
C THR A 110 9.39 -3.84 18.96
N ILE A 111 9.55 -3.18 17.80
CA ILE A 111 9.60 -3.88 16.51
C ILE A 111 10.80 -4.83 16.36
N PHE A 112 11.95 -4.48 16.92
CA PHE A 112 13.13 -5.35 16.90
C PHE A 112 12.95 -6.55 17.83
N ASP A 113 12.43 -6.33 19.04
CA ASP A 113 12.18 -7.39 20.02
C ASP A 113 11.17 -8.40 19.49
N ASN A 114 10.09 -7.92 18.87
CA ASN A 114 9.07 -8.75 18.23
C ASN A 114 9.61 -9.59 17.06
N ASN A 115 10.78 -9.23 16.51
CA ASN A 115 11.41 -9.89 15.38
C ASN A 115 12.82 -10.42 15.72
N ALA A 116 13.15 -10.56 17.01
CA ALA A 116 14.48 -10.95 17.49
C ALA A 116 14.95 -12.30 16.92
N GLU A 117 14.02 -13.20 16.59
CA GLU A 117 14.29 -14.47 15.93
C GLU A 117 14.99 -14.31 14.56
N TRP A 118 14.71 -13.21 13.84
CA TRP A 118 15.18 -12.98 12.48
C TRP A 118 16.34 -12.00 12.40
N VAL A 119 16.34 -10.99 13.28
CA VAL A 119 17.28 -9.86 13.25
C VAL A 119 18.06 -9.63 14.54
N GLY A 120 17.83 -10.49 15.54
CA GLY A 120 18.56 -10.45 16.80
C GLY A 120 19.98 -10.99 16.68
N GLU A 121 20.74 -10.81 17.77
CA GLU A 121 22.15 -11.16 17.87
C GLU A 121 22.38 -12.68 17.93
N ASN A 122 21.39 -13.43 18.42
CA ASN A 122 21.48 -14.88 18.51
C ASN A 122 21.32 -15.50 17.12
N LEU A 123 22.40 -16.10 16.62
CA LEU A 123 22.38 -16.78 15.32
C LEU A 123 21.36 -17.91 15.29
N LYS A 124 20.46 -17.87 14.32
CA LYS A 124 19.46 -18.90 14.06
C LYS A 124 20.12 -20.01 13.26
N THR A 125 20.05 -21.24 13.78
CA THR A 125 20.52 -22.42 13.06
C THR A 125 19.57 -22.71 11.90
N ILE A 126 20.12 -22.72 10.69
CA ILE A 126 19.39 -23.06 9.46
C ILE A 126 19.98 -24.37 8.94
N SER A 127 19.23 -25.44 9.07
CA SER A 127 19.67 -26.82 8.86
C SER A 127 19.25 -27.38 7.50
N ASN A 128 18.24 -26.76 6.87
CA ASN A 128 17.71 -27.19 5.57
C ASN A 128 17.13 -26.03 4.75
N GLY A 129 16.72 -26.33 3.52
CA GLY A 129 16.16 -25.36 2.58
C GLY A 129 14.83 -24.74 2.97
N GLN A 130 13.98 -25.48 3.67
CA GLN A 130 12.68 -24.98 4.12
C GLN A 130 12.87 -23.95 5.24
N GLU A 131 13.80 -24.20 6.15
CA GLU A 131 14.22 -23.24 7.18
C GLU A 131 14.86 -22.00 6.57
N LEU A 132 15.71 -22.16 5.53
CA LEU A 132 16.28 -21.03 4.81
C LEU A 132 15.19 -20.17 4.16
N LYS A 133 14.21 -20.80 3.50
CA LYS A 133 13.06 -20.10 2.91
C LYS A 133 12.25 -19.37 3.99
N GLY A 134 11.94 -20.04 5.10
CA GLY A 134 11.24 -19.44 6.24
C GLY A 134 11.98 -18.24 6.83
N PHE A 135 13.30 -18.33 6.95
CA PHE A 135 14.16 -17.23 7.41
C PHE A 135 14.10 -16.02 6.48
N ILE A 136 14.23 -16.24 5.18
CA ILE A 136 14.12 -15.17 4.17
C ILE A 136 12.76 -14.49 4.22
N LEU A 137 11.69 -15.27 4.38
CA LEU A 137 10.34 -14.74 4.54
C LEU A 137 10.20 -13.88 5.80
N GLY A 138 10.73 -14.35 6.94
CA GLY A 138 10.71 -13.62 8.21
C GLY A 138 11.45 -12.29 8.12
N VAL A 139 12.66 -12.29 7.57
CA VAL A 139 13.47 -11.08 7.35
C VAL A 139 12.75 -10.09 6.42
N THR A 140 12.13 -10.58 5.34
CA THR A 140 11.37 -9.72 4.42
C THR A 140 10.16 -9.08 5.11
N ARG A 141 9.46 -9.85 5.94
CA ARG A 141 8.31 -9.34 6.70
C ARG A 141 8.74 -8.27 7.70
N PHE A 142 9.82 -8.51 8.43
CA PHE A 142 10.41 -7.52 9.32
C PHE A 142 10.77 -6.21 8.58
N ASP A 143 11.45 -6.30 7.42
CA ASP A 143 11.79 -5.12 6.60
C ASP A 143 10.54 -4.32 6.23
N TYR A 144 9.47 -5.01 5.86
CA TYR A 144 8.22 -4.36 5.50
C TYR A 144 7.54 -3.68 6.69
N ASP A 145 7.39 -4.40 7.81
CA ASP A 145 6.72 -3.91 9.02
C ASP A 145 7.46 -2.68 9.59
N LEU A 146 8.81 -2.68 9.54
CA LEU A 146 9.64 -1.56 9.97
C LEU A 146 9.41 -0.29 9.15
N ARG A 147 9.44 -0.43 7.83
CA ARG A 147 9.24 0.70 6.92
C ARG A 147 7.84 1.27 7.07
N LEU A 148 6.85 0.41 7.28
CA LEU A 148 5.48 0.83 7.53
C LEU A 148 5.37 1.63 8.83
N ALA A 149 5.96 1.12 9.93
CA ALA A 149 5.97 1.81 11.22
C ALA A 149 6.68 3.17 11.15
N GLN A 150 7.85 3.24 10.52
CA GLN A 150 8.59 4.50 10.36
C GLN A 150 7.86 5.49 9.45
N SER A 151 7.24 5.01 8.36
CA SER A 151 6.40 5.84 7.47
C SER A 151 5.20 6.41 8.21
N ALA A 152 4.48 5.58 8.99
CA ALA A 152 3.33 6.01 9.80
C ALA A 152 3.72 7.03 10.87
N ALA A 153 4.79 6.76 11.64
CA ALA A 153 5.30 7.67 12.65
C ALA A 153 5.71 9.02 12.05
N HIS A 154 6.39 9.01 10.90
CA HIS A 154 6.76 10.24 10.18
C HIS A 154 5.53 11.00 9.66
N ALA A 155 4.55 10.32 9.06
CA ALA A 155 3.34 10.96 8.57
C ALA A 155 2.54 11.65 9.69
N LEU A 156 2.40 10.97 10.84
CA LEU A 156 1.78 11.54 12.04
C LEU A 156 2.56 12.72 12.60
N ALA A 157 3.88 12.62 12.67
CA ALA A 157 4.73 13.71 13.14
C ALA A 157 4.60 14.94 12.23
N SER A 158 4.62 14.75 10.92
CA SER A 158 4.42 15.79 9.91
C SER A 158 3.04 16.45 10.02
N ALA A 159 1.98 15.64 10.15
CA ALA A 159 0.62 16.15 10.34
C ALA A 159 0.49 16.98 11.63
N MET A 160 1.05 16.50 12.74
CA MET A 160 1.02 17.23 14.00
C MET A 160 1.85 18.52 13.95
N THR A 161 3.03 18.49 13.34
CA THR A 161 3.84 19.71 13.12
C THR A 161 3.06 20.74 12.30
N ARG A 162 2.40 20.35 11.20
CA ARG A 162 1.56 21.26 10.41
C ARG A 162 0.40 21.82 11.22
N CYS A 163 -0.27 21.00 12.02
CA CYS A 163 -1.34 21.47 12.91
C CYS A 163 -0.81 22.46 13.95
N LEU A 164 0.36 22.21 14.54
CA LEU A 164 1.00 23.13 15.49
C LEU A 164 1.43 24.45 14.86
N GLU A 165 1.92 24.45 13.61
CA GLU A 165 2.20 25.67 12.84
C GLU A 165 0.94 26.52 12.67
N LYS A 166 -0.15 25.90 12.24
CA LYS A 166 -1.41 26.61 12.06
C LYS A 166 -1.95 27.13 13.40
N TYR A 167 -1.92 26.30 14.45
CA TYR A 167 -2.32 26.66 15.80
C TYR A 167 -1.54 27.86 16.33
N TYR A 168 -0.21 27.83 16.21
CA TYR A 168 0.69 28.89 16.66
C TYR A 168 0.47 30.21 15.90
N SER A 169 0.24 30.14 14.59
CA SER A 169 -0.03 31.33 13.76
C SER A 169 -1.37 32.00 14.06
N THR A 170 -2.35 31.24 14.57
CA THR A 170 -3.72 31.73 14.79
C THR A 170 -3.88 32.40 16.16
N LEU A 171 -3.05 32.03 17.15
CA LEU A 171 -3.21 32.49 18.54
C LEU A 171 -2.30 33.66 18.89
N SER A 172 -2.80 34.58 19.71
CA SER A 172 -1.97 35.61 20.35
C SER A 172 -1.05 34.99 21.41
N ALA A 173 -0.05 35.74 21.88
CA ALA A 173 0.89 35.25 22.89
C ALA A 173 0.22 34.93 24.23
N SER A 174 -0.84 35.65 24.62
CA SER A 174 -1.58 35.44 25.87
C SER A 174 -2.53 34.23 25.82
N GLN A 175 -2.89 33.76 24.63
CA GLN A 175 -3.82 32.64 24.42
C GLN A 175 -3.10 31.29 24.29
N LEU A 176 -1.78 31.29 24.13
CA LEU A 176 -1.01 30.08 23.93
C LEU A 176 -0.65 29.45 25.29
N SER A 177 -1.14 28.24 25.56
CA SER A 177 -0.65 27.45 26.70
C SER A 177 0.79 26.98 26.44
N TYR A 178 1.75 27.79 26.88
CA TYR A 178 3.18 27.53 26.70
C TYR A 178 3.61 26.12 27.15
N PRO A 179 3.24 25.63 28.35
CA PRO A 179 3.68 24.30 28.81
C PRO A 179 3.12 23.15 27.97
N ALA A 180 1.86 23.24 27.53
CA ALA A 180 1.24 22.20 26.71
C ALA A 180 1.84 22.17 25.31
N PHE A 181 2.12 23.34 24.72
CA PHE A 181 2.76 23.45 23.41
C PHE A 181 4.19 22.90 23.45
N LEU A 182 4.97 23.27 24.48
CA LEU A 182 6.34 22.78 24.65
C LEU A 182 6.42 21.26 24.81
N ARG A 183 5.51 20.65 25.61
CA ARG A 183 5.45 19.19 25.75
C ARG A 183 5.19 18.47 24.42
N ARG A 184 4.35 19.05 23.56
CA ARG A 184 4.07 18.51 22.21
C ARG A 184 5.29 18.61 21.30
N LEU A 185 6.02 19.73 21.32
CA LEU A 185 7.29 19.88 20.60
C LEU A 185 8.31 18.83 21.05
N GLN A 186 8.49 18.66 22.37
CA GLN A 186 9.41 17.67 22.94
C GLN A 186 9.01 16.22 22.62
N HIS A 187 7.71 15.93 22.52
CA HIS A 187 7.25 14.61 22.10
C HIS A 187 7.59 14.34 20.63
N LEU A 188 7.30 15.30 19.74
CA LEU A 188 7.64 15.18 18.32
C LEU A 188 9.14 15.08 18.07
N ASP A 189 9.95 15.80 18.85
CA ASP A 189 11.40 15.70 18.79
C ASP A 189 11.88 14.29 19.15
N ARG A 190 11.35 13.71 20.24
CA ARG A 190 11.62 12.31 20.63
C ARG A 190 11.24 11.30 19.55
N ILE A 191 10.10 11.48 18.88
CA ILE A 191 9.70 10.62 17.77
C ILE A 191 10.70 10.72 16.61
N CYS A 192 11.17 11.93 16.27
CA CYS A 192 12.17 12.11 15.22
C CYS A 192 13.49 11.42 15.57
N GLU A 193 13.96 11.54 16.82
CA GLU A 193 15.17 10.85 17.28
C GLU A 193 14.96 9.32 17.32
N LEU A 194 13.78 8.84 17.70
CA LEU A 194 13.44 7.41 17.65
C LEU A 194 13.48 6.87 16.21
N ILE A 195 12.89 7.57 15.24
CA ILE A 195 12.94 7.13 13.82
C ILE A 195 14.40 7.03 13.33
N LYS A 196 15.28 7.98 13.71
CA LYS A 196 16.71 7.92 13.38
C LYS A 196 17.41 6.74 14.06
N ALA A 197 17.13 6.52 15.35
CA ALA A 197 17.70 5.39 16.10
C ALA A 197 17.26 4.05 15.49
N THR A 198 15.99 3.92 15.12
CA THR A 198 15.44 2.76 14.40
C THR A 198 16.13 2.55 13.04
N ASP A 199 16.37 3.61 12.27
CA ASP A 199 17.11 3.54 10.99
C ASP A 199 18.55 3.07 11.21
N ALA A 200 19.23 3.59 12.23
CA ALA A 200 20.58 3.18 12.60
C ALA A 200 20.64 1.71 13.03
N HIS A 201 19.71 1.26 13.87
CA HIS A 201 19.63 -0.13 14.32
C HIS A 201 19.33 -1.08 13.16
N TYR A 202 18.44 -0.69 12.24
CA TYR A 202 18.18 -1.45 11.02
C TYR A 202 19.44 -1.67 10.18
N MET A 203 20.31 -0.66 10.06
CA MET A 203 21.58 -0.80 9.35
C MET A 203 22.53 -1.80 10.04
N GLN A 204 22.47 -1.94 11.37
CA GLN A 204 23.22 -2.95 12.11
C GLN A 204 22.62 -4.35 11.93
N CYS A 205 21.29 -4.50 12.00
CA CYS A 205 20.58 -5.75 11.71
C CYS A 205 20.90 -6.30 10.32
N LYS A 206 21.18 -5.41 9.36
CA LYS A 206 21.63 -5.81 8.02
C LYS A 206 22.89 -6.70 8.08
N GLN A 207 23.82 -6.40 8.98
CA GLN A 207 25.01 -7.21 9.15
C GLN A 207 24.70 -8.52 9.87
N GLN A 208 23.83 -8.49 10.88
CA GLN A 208 23.38 -9.69 11.60
C GLN A 208 22.76 -10.72 10.65
N VAL A 209 21.79 -10.32 9.84
CA VAL A 209 21.12 -11.22 8.88
C VAL A 209 22.13 -11.82 7.89
N LYS A 210 23.18 -11.09 7.50
CA LYS A 210 24.24 -11.66 6.63
C LYS A 210 24.97 -12.79 7.33
N MET A 211 25.26 -12.65 8.62
CA MET A 211 25.91 -13.70 9.41
C MET A 211 25.03 -14.93 9.54
N HIS A 212 23.72 -14.77 9.78
CA HIS A 212 22.73 -15.86 9.79
C HIS A 212 22.73 -16.65 8.46
N ILE A 213 22.80 -15.96 7.32
CA ILE A 213 22.85 -16.61 6.00
C ILE A 213 24.22 -17.26 5.75
N GLN A 214 25.32 -16.65 6.20
CA GLN A 214 26.66 -17.17 6.01
C GLN A 214 26.92 -18.45 6.80
N SER A 215 26.46 -18.53 8.05
CA SER A 215 26.56 -19.75 8.86
C SER A 215 25.82 -20.91 8.18
N ALA A 216 24.63 -20.65 7.61
CA ALA A 216 23.85 -21.63 6.86
C ALA A 216 24.55 -22.13 5.57
N LYS A 217 25.35 -21.28 4.91
CA LYS A 217 26.05 -21.62 3.64
C LYS A 217 27.19 -22.64 3.79
N THR A 218 27.60 -22.96 5.01
CA THR A 218 28.58 -24.03 5.27
C THR A 218 28.02 -25.41 4.92
N ASN A 219 26.69 -25.56 4.86
CA ASN A 219 26.03 -26.78 4.38
C ASN A 219 25.92 -26.79 2.83
N PRO A 220 26.49 -27.80 2.14
CA PRO A 220 26.49 -27.90 0.68
C PRO A 220 25.09 -27.93 0.03
N GLU A 221 24.11 -28.52 0.71
CA GLU A 221 22.73 -28.64 0.21
C GLU A 221 22.02 -27.29 0.25
N ILE A 222 22.19 -26.56 1.36
CA ILE A 222 21.69 -25.19 1.54
C ILE A 222 22.35 -24.25 0.53
N ARG A 223 23.65 -24.42 0.25
CA ARG A 223 24.37 -23.62 -0.76
C ARG A 223 23.77 -23.80 -2.16
N LYS A 224 23.44 -25.03 -2.57
CA LYS A 224 22.78 -25.30 -3.87
C LYS A 224 21.40 -24.67 -3.93
N GLN A 225 20.59 -24.82 -2.88
CA GLN A 225 19.25 -24.21 -2.82
C GLN A 225 19.29 -22.68 -2.82
N TYR A 226 20.26 -22.08 -2.11
CA TYR A 226 20.46 -20.63 -2.13
C TYR A 226 20.84 -20.13 -3.54
N GLN A 227 21.72 -20.84 -4.25
CA GLN A 227 22.07 -20.51 -5.64
C GLN A 227 20.86 -20.64 -6.58
N GLN A 228 20.03 -21.65 -6.37
CA GLN A 228 18.80 -21.83 -7.13
C GLN A 228 17.81 -20.67 -6.91
N ILE A 229 17.57 -20.29 -5.65
CA ILE A 229 16.71 -19.14 -5.28
C ILE A 229 17.23 -17.85 -5.91
N LEU A 230 18.55 -17.63 -5.89
CA LEU A 230 19.17 -16.47 -6.54
C LEU A 230 18.90 -16.45 -8.05
N LYS A 231 19.00 -17.60 -8.71
CA LYS A 231 18.78 -17.71 -10.16
C LYS A 231 17.30 -17.46 -10.53
N GLU A 232 16.38 -18.10 -9.83
CA GLU A 232 14.93 -17.91 -10.03
C GLU A 232 14.52 -16.44 -9.82
N SER A 233 15.10 -15.79 -8.81
CA SER A 233 14.87 -14.36 -8.54
C SER A 233 15.38 -13.47 -9.68
N GLN A 234 16.58 -13.72 -10.21
CA GLN A 234 17.12 -12.99 -11.36
C GLN A 234 16.28 -13.16 -12.62
N GLU A 235 15.77 -14.37 -12.88
CA GLU A 235 14.89 -14.65 -14.01
C GLU A 235 13.54 -13.95 -13.88
N ALA A 236 12.93 -13.98 -12.69
CA ALA A 236 11.70 -13.23 -12.41
C ALA A 236 11.89 -11.72 -12.62
N GLN A 237 13.05 -11.18 -12.24
CA GLN A 237 13.38 -9.78 -12.45
C GLN A 237 13.55 -9.43 -13.93
N LYS A 238 14.23 -10.27 -14.71
CA LYS A 238 14.30 -10.12 -16.17
C LYS A 238 12.90 -10.11 -16.78
N LYS A 239 12.05 -11.09 -16.47
CA LYS A 239 10.66 -11.16 -16.95
C LYS A 239 9.83 -9.93 -16.58
N LYS A 240 9.93 -9.43 -15.34
CA LYS A 240 9.23 -8.21 -14.92
C LYS A 240 9.70 -6.96 -15.66
N THR A 241 11.01 -6.87 -15.92
CA THR A 241 11.62 -5.74 -16.63
C THR A 241 11.29 -5.81 -18.12
N GLU A 242 11.28 -7.00 -18.70
CA GLU A 242 10.85 -7.29 -20.07
C GLU A 242 9.36 -6.99 -20.25
N ALA A 243 8.48 -7.43 -19.33
CA ALA A 243 7.05 -7.11 -19.38
C ALA A 243 6.81 -5.59 -19.33
N LYS A 244 7.55 -4.85 -18.48
CA LYS A 244 7.49 -3.38 -18.45
C LYS A 244 8.02 -2.74 -19.74
N LYS A 245 9.14 -3.24 -20.27
CA LYS A 245 9.72 -2.76 -21.54
C LYS A 245 8.81 -3.05 -22.72
N TYR A 246 8.19 -4.23 -22.76
CA TYR A 246 7.25 -4.65 -23.78
C TYR A 246 5.96 -3.83 -23.72
N SER A 247 5.41 -3.62 -22.53
CA SER A 247 4.28 -2.70 -22.30
C SER A 247 4.59 -1.28 -22.77
N LYS A 248 5.75 -0.73 -22.40
CA LYS A 248 6.17 0.61 -22.81
C LYS A 248 6.43 0.70 -24.33
N LYS A 249 7.04 -0.33 -24.94
CA LYS A 249 7.28 -0.40 -26.38
C LYS A 249 5.97 -0.53 -27.16
N LYS A 250 5.01 -1.35 -26.73
CA LYS A 250 3.67 -1.43 -27.35
C LYS A 250 2.96 -0.09 -27.28
N LEU A 251 3.04 0.61 -26.15
CA LEU A 251 2.46 1.95 -26.00
C LEU A 251 3.13 2.94 -26.97
N ILE A 252 4.46 2.97 -27.01
CA ILE A 252 5.24 3.84 -27.91
C ILE A 252 5.01 3.49 -29.38
N GLN A 253 4.88 2.20 -29.72
CA GLN A 253 4.62 1.73 -31.08
C GLN A 253 3.19 2.10 -31.49
N ALA A 254 2.20 1.93 -30.63
CA ALA A 254 0.83 2.40 -30.87
C ALA A 254 0.79 3.94 -31.06
N PHE A 255 1.55 4.70 -30.28
CA PHE A 255 1.72 6.14 -30.49
C PHE A 255 2.46 6.46 -31.81
N ARG A 256 3.51 5.72 -32.17
CA ARG A 256 4.27 5.95 -33.42
C ARG A 256 3.49 5.60 -34.67
N ASP A 257 2.69 4.54 -34.62
CA ASP A 257 1.95 4.03 -35.76
C ASP A 257 0.69 4.87 -36.06
N ASN A 258 0.25 5.75 -35.15
CA ASN A 258 -1.01 6.52 -35.29
C ASN A 258 -0.95 8.01 -34.90
N ILE A 259 0.23 8.64 -34.79
CA ILE A 259 0.33 10.12 -34.81
C ILE A 259 0.41 10.58 -36.26
N ILE A 260 -0.70 10.46 -37.01
CA ILE A 260 -1.12 11.38 -38.08
C ILE A 260 -2.65 11.35 -38.09
N GLY A 261 -3.27 12.39 -37.52
CA GLY A 261 -4.73 12.56 -37.46
C GLY A 261 -5.25 12.43 -36.04
N GLU A 262 -5.89 13.48 -35.54
CA GLU A 262 -6.49 13.61 -34.20
C GLU A 262 -7.68 12.67 -33.97
N ASN A 263 -7.49 11.35 -34.18
CA ASN A 263 -8.55 10.36 -34.03
C ASN A 263 -8.71 9.98 -32.55
N LYS A 264 -9.41 10.84 -31.80
CA LYS A 264 -9.76 10.63 -30.38
C LYS A 264 -10.53 9.34 -30.15
N GLU A 265 -11.34 8.91 -31.11
CA GLU A 265 -12.09 7.65 -31.06
C GLU A 265 -11.16 6.45 -31.07
N TRP A 266 -10.17 6.44 -31.96
CA TRP A 266 -9.16 5.39 -32.01
C TRP A 266 -8.34 5.32 -30.70
N LEU A 267 -7.92 6.47 -30.16
CA LEU A 267 -7.15 6.50 -28.90
C LEU A 267 -7.98 5.99 -27.72
N ALA A 268 -9.26 6.37 -27.66
CA ALA A 268 -10.18 5.89 -26.65
C ALA A 268 -10.38 4.36 -26.75
N ALA A 269 -10.57 3.84 -27.97
CA ALA A 269 -10.73 2.42 -28.23
C ALA A 269 -9.48 1.60 -27.83
N VAL A 270 -8.28 2.07 -28.17
CA VAL A 270 -7.01 1.42 -27.79
C VAL A 270 -6.78 1.47 -26.28
N THR A 271 -7.14 2.58 -25.63
CA THR A 271 -7.02 2.69 -24.17
C THR A 271 -8.02 1.78 -23.47
N PHE A 272 -9.21 1.62 -24.05
CA PHE A 272 -10.22 0.66 -23.59
C PHE A 272 -9.72 -0.78 -23.70
N ASP A 273 -9.16 -1.16 -24.86
CA ASP A 273 -8.55 -2.47 -25.08
C ASP A 273 -7.41 -2.73 -24.08
N TRP A 274 -6.60 -1.70 -23.79
CA TRP A 274 -5.53 -1.80 -22.81
C TRP A 274 -6.02 -2.04 -21.39
N ALA A 275 -7.10 -1.37 -20.97
CA ALA A 275 -7.72 -1.58 -19.67
C ALA A 275 -8.25 -3.03 -19.54
N VAL A 276 -8.93 -3.54 -20.57
CA VAL A 276 -9.41 -4.92 -20.59
C VAL A 276 -8.26 -5.93 -20.61
N GLU A 277 -7.18 -5.65 -21.35
CA GLU A 277 -6.02 -6.54 -21.42
C GLU A 277 -5.31 -6.70 -20.07
N LYS A 278 -5.26 -5.65 -19.24
CA LYS A 278 -4.75 -5.77 -17.86
C LYS A 278 -5.59 -6.76 -17.04
N MET A 279 -6.91 -6.78 -17.26
CA MET A 279 -7.81 -7.73 -16.61
C MET A 279 -7.64 -9.14 -17.18
N ARG A 280 -7.41 -9.27 -18.49
CA ARG A 280 -7.12 -10.56 -19.14
C ARG A 280 -5.85 -11.21 -18.60
N VAL A 281 -4.76 -10.46 -18.42
CA VAL A 281 -3.54 -10.98 -17.76
C VAL A 281 -3.84 -11.52 -16.34
N LYS A 282 -4.82 -10.94 -15.64
CA LYS A 282 -5.25 -11.42 -14.33
C LYS A 282 -6.13 -12.67 -14.45
N GLN A 283 -7.00 -12.74 -15.45
CA GLN A 283 -7.77 -13.93 -15.77
C GLN A 283 -6.85 -15.11 -16.10
N GLU A 284 -5.82 -14.96 -16.95
CA GLU A 284 -4.85 -16.02 -17.26
C GLU A 284 -4.11 -16.51 -16.00
N GLN A 285 -3.78 -15.61 -15.08
CA GLN A 285 -3.21 -15.97 -13.78
C GLN A 285 -4.18 -16.76 -12.91
N LEU A 286 -5.48 -16.45 -12.97
CA LEU A 286 -6.53 -17.19 -12.26
C LEU A 286 -6.77 -18.56 -12.90
N GLU A 287 -6.73 -18.65 -14.23
CA GLU A 287 -6.83 -19.92 -14.97
C GLU A 287 -5.68 -20.86 -14.63
N ALA A 288 -4.44 -20.35 -14.64
CA ALA A 288 -3.26 -21.13 -14.23
C ALA A 288 -3.38 -21.62 -12.79
N LYS A 289 -3.93 -20.79 -11.89
CA LYS A 289 -4.21 -21.18 -10.50
C LYS A 289 -5.35 -22.20 -10.40
N ALA A 290 -6.41 -22.06 -11.20
CA ALA A 290 -7.56 -22.96 -11.21
C ALA A 290 -7.18 -24.39 -11.56
N LYS A 291 -6.19 -24.58 -12.45
CA LYS A 291 -5.61 -25.89 -12.79
C LYS A 291 -5.02 -26.62 -11.58
N SER A 292 -4.50 -25.89 -10.60
CA SER A 292 -3.90 -26.43 -9.37
C SER A 292 -4.82 -26.35 -8.14
N ASN A 293 -5.84 -25.50 -8.19
CA ASN A 293 -6.74 -25.23 -7.07
C ASN A 293 -8.14 -24.84 -7.58
N PRO A 294 -9.13 -25.74 -7.49
CA PRO A 294 -10.50 -25.51 -7.98
C PRO A 294 -11.21 -24.29 -7.40
N ARG A 295 -10.75 -23.77 -6.24
CA ARG A 295 -11.30 -22.55 -5.62
C ARG A 295 -11.23 -21.32 -6.53
N TYR A 296 -10.33 -21.31 -7.51
CA TYR A 296 -10.17 -20.20 -8.46
C TYR A 296 -10.97 -20.37 -9.75
N SER A 297 -11.62 -21.53 -9.97
CA SER A 297 -12.36 -21.81 -11.20
C SER A 297 -13.45 -20.77 -11.45
N GLU A 298 -14.21 -20.43 -10.41
CA GLU A 298 -15.34 -19.51 -10.53
C GLU A 298 -14.88 -18.06 -10.75
N ALA A 299 -13.85 -17.63 -10.02
CA ALA A 299 -13.28 -16.30 -10.21
C ALA A 299 -12.66 -16.15 -11.61
N ASN A 300 -12.10 -17.24 -12.17
CA ASN A 300 -11.64 -17.29 -13.54
C ASN A 300 -12.80 -17.17 -14.53
N THR A 301 -13.89 -17.92 -14.33
CA THR A 301 -15.11 -17.85 -15.18
C THR A 301 -15.70 -16.44 -15.20
N VAL A 302 -15.87 -15.82 -14.03
CA VAL A 302 -16.39 -14.45 -13.93
C VAL A 302 -15.46 -13.45 -14.62
N ALA A 303 -14.14 -13.57 -14.45
CA ALA A 303 -13.16 -12.70 -15.10
C ALA A 303 -13.12 -12.88 -16.63
N ASP A 304 -13.21 -14.11 -17.12
CA ASP A 304 -13.25 -14.43 -18.55
C ASP A 304 -14.53 -13.86 -19.20
N ASN A 305 -15.68 -14.10 -18.59
CA ASN A 305 -16.95 -13.54 -19.04
C ASN A 305 -16.92 -12.00 -19.06
N LEU A 306 -16.40 -11.37 -17.99
CA LEU A 306 -16.27 -9.92 -17.94
C LEU A 306 -15.37 -9.40 -19.08
N CYS A 307 -14.22 -10.02 -19.32
CA CYS A 307 -13.31 -9.61 -20.40
C CYS A 307 -13.97 -9.75 -21.79
N LYS A 308 -14.70 -10.85 -22.03
CA LYS A 308 -15.43 -11.07 -23.29
C LYS A 308 -16.53 -10.03 -23.48
N THR A 309 -17.34 -9.78 -22.45
CA THR A 309 -18.46 -8.84 -22.55
C THR A 309 -17.98 -7.40 -22.66
N LEU A 310 -16.89 -7.02 -22.00
CA LEU A 310 -16.28 -5.69 -22.18
C LEU A 310 -15.67 -5.51 -23.58
N GLN A 311 -15.11 -6.57 -24.17
CA GLN A 311 -14.62 -6.52 -25.56
C GLN A 311 -15.78 -6.40 -26.55
N GLN A 312 -16.89 -7.09 -26.31
CA GLN A 312 -18.08 -6.91 -27.14
C GLN A 312 -18.63 -5.49 -26.98
N LEU A 313 -18.69 -4.96 -25.77
CA LEU A 313 -19.16 -3.60 -25.49
C LEU A 313 -18.29 -2.53 -26.16
N ARG A 314 -16.96 -2.75 -26.21
CA ARG A 314 -16.02 -1.93 -26.97
C ARG A 314 -16.37 -1.93 -28.46
N ARG A 315 -16.59 -3.11 -29.06
CA ARG A 315 -16.98 -3.23 -30.48
C ARG A 315 -18.32 -2.55 -30.76
N ASP A 316 -19.31 -2.78 -29.90
CA ASP A 316 -20.65 -2.20 -30.01
C ASP A 316 -20.61 -0.66 -30.04
N TYR A 317 -19.66 -0.03 -29.34
CA TYR A 317 -19.51 1.43 -29.33
C TYR A 317 -18.58 1.95 -30.44
N PHE A 318 -17.34 1.45 -30.50
CA PHE A 318 -16.28 2.02 -31.35
C PHE A 318 -16.29 1.51 -32.79
N ASP A 319 -16.83 0.31 -33.06
CA ASP A 319 -16.75 -0.31 -34.39
C ASP A 319 -18.12 -0.48 -35.05
N GLU A 320 -19.17 -0.78 -34.28
CA GLU A 320 -20.48 -1.17 -34.78
C GLU A 320 -21.57 -0.10 -34.56
N SER A 321 -21.26 0.99 -33.83
CA SER A 321 -22.17 2.10 -33.52
C SER A 321 -23.55 1.69 -32.98
N LYS A 322 -23.62 0.54 -32.29
CA LYS A 322 -24.82 0.00 -31.63
C LYS A 322 -25.16 0.73 -30.33
N ILE A 323 -24.21 1.48 -29.78
CA ILE A 323 -24.38 2.30 -28.59
C ILE A 323 -24.29 3.76 -29.03
N ALA A 324 -25.37 4.50 -28.83
CA ALA A 324 -25.57 5.83 -29.42
C ALA A 324 -24.70 6.92 -28.77
N ASP A 325 -24.32 6.76 -27.50
CA ASP A 325 -23.64 7.81 -26.74
C ASP A 325 -22.70 7.25 -25.65
N ALA A 326 -21.72 8.08 -25.29
CA ALA A 326 -20.70 7.74 -24.32
C ALA A 326 -21.29 7.46 -22.92
N ALA A 327 -22.37 8.14 -22.52
CA ALA A 327 -22.95 7.93 -21.19
C ALA A 327 -23.56 6.52 -21.08
N THR A 328 -24.23 6.05 -22.15
CA THR A 328 -24.74 4.69 -22.25
C THR A 328 -23.61 3.65 -22.19
N LEU A 329 -22.48 3.88 -22.86
CA LEU A 329 -21.30 3.01 -22.74
C LEU A 329 -20.80 2.96 -21.28
N ARG A 330 -20.71 4.11 -20.60
CA ARG A 330 -20.27 4.21 -19.20
C ARG A 330 -21.17 3.45 -18.24
N THR A 331 -22.48 3.62 -18.38
CA THR A 331 -23.46 2.88 -17.58
C THR A 331 -23.34 1.37 -17.80
N LYS A 332 -23.18 0.93 -19.05
CA LYS A 332 -23.07 -0.50 -19.38
C LYS A 332 -21.81 -1.15 -18.80
N TYR A 333 -20.61 -0.56 -18.96
CA TYR A 333 -19.42 -1.17 -18.37
C TYR A 333 -19.42 -1.13 -16.84
N ALA A 334 -19.97 -0.06 -16.24
CA ALA A 334 -20.05 0.05 -14.79
C ALA A 334 -20.97 -1.03 -14.20
N GLN A 335 -22.11 -1.29 -14.89
CA GLN A 335 -23.02 -2.36 -14.51
C GLN A 335 -22.36 -3.74 -14.65
N LEU A 336 -21.64 -4.01 -15.75
CA LEU A 336 -20.92 -5.28 -15.91
C LEU A 336 -19.90 -5.54 -14.80
N ILE A 337 -19.20 -4.49 -14.37
CA ILE A 337 -18.23 -4.57 -13.27
C ILE A 337 -18.95 -4.80 -11.93
N LEU A 338 -20.09 -4.14 -11.70
CA LEU A 338 -20.93 -4.34 -10.52
C LEU A 338 -21.55 -5.76 -10.46
N ASP A 339 -21.95 -6.30 -11.60
CA ASP A 339 -22.47 -7.67 -11.70
C ASP A 339 -21.37 -8.68 -11.39
N ALA A 340 -20.15 -8.45 -11.90
CA ALA A 340 -18.97 -9.25 -11.56
C ALA A 340 -18.64 -9.20 -10.05
N HIS A 341 -18.78 -8.03 -9.42
CA HIS A 341 -18.68 -7.91 -7.95
C HIS A 341 -19.72 -8.79 -7.25
N THR A 342 -20.98 -8.68 -7.68
CA THR A 342 -22.10 -9.40 -7.07
C THR A 342 -21.92 -10.92 -7.18
N GLU A 343 -21.49 -11.40 -8.33
CA GLU A 343 -21.28 -12.83 -8.56
C GLU A 343 -20.14 -13.39 -7.72
N LEU A 344 -19.00 -12.67 -7.66
CA LEU A 344 -17.87 -13.05 -6.79
C LEU A 344 -18.24 -13.08 -5.30
N ASP A 345 -19.19 -12.27 -4.87
CA ASP A 345 -19.70 -12.27 -3.50
C ASP A 345 -20.65 -13.43 -3.20
N LYS A 346 -21.50 -13.85 -4.16
CA LYS A 346 -22.37 -15.03 -4.00
C LYS A 346 -21.58 -16.31 -3.77
N HIS A 347 -20.49 -16.50 -4.52
CA HIS A 347 -19.64 -17.70 -4.38
C HIS A 347 -18.85 -17.75 -3.07
N ARG A 348 -18.94 -16.71 -2.23
CA ARG A 348 -18.38 -16.69 -0.86
C ARG A 348 -19.38 -17.07 0.22
N GLY A 349 -20.66 -17.25 -0.13
CA GLY A 349 -21.85 -17.30 0.73
C GLY A 349 -21.94 -18.34 1.87
N VAL A 350 -20.90 -19.12 2.14
CA VAL A 350 -20.83 -19.99 3.35
C VAL A 350 -19.52 -19.78 4.14
N LYS A 351 -18.43 -19.37 3.47
CA LYS A 351 -17.11 -19.14 4.11
C LYS A 351 -17.00 -17.81 4.84
N LYS A 352 -17.88 -16.83 4.54
CA LYS A 352 -17.95 -15.55 5.26
C LYS A 352 -18.33 -15.77 6.73
N TYR A 353 -19.31 -16.64 7.01
CA TYR A 353 -19.72 -16.99 8.38
C TYR A 353 -18.64 -17.74 9.18
N ILE A 354 -17.90 -18.64 8.53
CA ILE A 354 -16.83 -19.41 9.19
C ILE A 354 -15.60 -18.52 9.42
N ALA A 355 -15.24 -17.64 8.47
CA ALA A 355 -14.16 -16.68 8.66
C ALA A 355 -14.49 -15.67 9.78
N ASP A 356 -15.73 -15.18 9.86
CA ASP A 356 -16.18 -14.30 10.96
C ASP A 356 -16.20 -15.04 12.32
N ALA A 357 -16.51 -16.34 12.34
CA ALA A 357 -16.41 -17.17 13.54
C ALA A 357 -14.96 -17.44 13.96
N VAL A 358 -14.05 -17.72 13.02
CA VAL A 358 -12.61 -17.93 13.30
C VAL A 358 -11.94 -16.63 13.74
N ILE A 359 -12.33 -15.48 13.18
CA ILE A 359 -11.89 -14.16 13.63
C ILE A 359 -12.43 -13.84 15.04
N ARG A 360 -13.64 -14.28 15.41
CA ARG A 360 -14.12 -14.19 16.80
C ARG A 360 -13.33 -15.08 17.77
N VAL A 361 -12.95 -16.28 17.35
CA VAL A 361 -12.21 -17.25 18.20
C VAL A 361 -10.72 -16.89 18.31
N HIS A 362 -10.14 -16.23 17.30
CA HIS A 362 -8.76 -15.70 17.35
C HIS A 362 -8.70 -14.24 17.85
N GLY A 363 -9.84 -13.55 17.96
CA GLY A 363 -9.95 -12.18 18.46
C GLY A 363 -9.84 -12.03 19.98
N THR A 364 -9.70 -13.12 20.73
CA THR A 364 -9.39 -13.11 22.17
C THR A 364 -7.95 -12.74 22.49
N VAL A 365 -7.08 -12.57 21.49
CA VAL A 365 -5.75 -11.96 21.67
C VAL A 365 -5.69 -10.63 20.89
N GLY A 366 -6.21 -9.58 21.51
CA GLY A 366 -5.69 -8.22 21.34
C GLY A 366 -6.08 -7.41 20.10
N THR A 367 -7.12 -7.73 19.34
CA THR A 367 -7.57 -6.84 18.24
C THR A 367 -9.08 -6.65 18.21
N CYS A 368 -9.56 -5.63 18.92
CA CYS A 368 -10.94 -5.16 18.81
C CYS A 368 -11.03 -3.99 17.82
N LEU A 369 -11.71 -4.17 16.70
CA LEU A 369 -12.45 -3.09 16.04
C LEU A 369 -13.78 -3.63 15.49
N PRO A 370 -14.93 -3.26 16.09
CA PRO A 370 -16.26 -3.82 15.79
C PRO A 370 -17.03 -3.05 14.69
N PHE A 371 -16.37 -2.59 13.61
CA PHE A 371 -17.03 -1.77 12.57
C PHE A 371 -16.79 -2.20 11.11
N PHE A 372 -16.20 -3.38 10.87
CA PHE A 372 -15.78 -3.75 9.53
C PHE A 372 -16.90 -4.39 8.69
N LYS A 373 -17.33 -3.70 7.62
CA LYS A 373 -17.66 -4.39 6.37
C LYS A 373 -16.40 -5.15 5.94
N ALA A 374 -16.54 -6.43 5.62
CA ALA A 374 -15.41 -7.28 5.24
C ALA A 374 -14.49 -6.59 4.21
N PRO A 375 -13.16 -6.64 4.37
CA PRO A 375 -12.23 -5.96 3.47
C PRO A 375 -12.45 -6.40 2.02
N ARG A 376 -12.44 -5.42 1.09
CA ARG A 376 -12.53 -5.69 -0.35
C ARG A 376 -11.37 -6.60 -0.75
N THR A 377 -11.67 -7.70 -1.42
CA THR A 377 -10.66 -8.69 -1.85
C THR A 377 -9.84 -8.20 -3.03
N ASP A 378 -8.69 -8.84 -3.33
CA ASP A 378 -7.88 -8.52 -4.52
C ASP A 378 -8.72 -8.49 -5.80
N SER A 379 -9.66 -9.42 -5.97
CA SER A 379 -10.61 -9.42 -7.10
C SER A 379 -11.49 -8.16 -7.15
N HIS A 380 -11.97 -7.68 -5.99
CA HIS A 380 -12.75 -6.43 -5.92
C HIS A 380 -11.90 -5.21 -6.25
N LYS A 381 -10.65 -5.17 -5.76
CA LYS A 381 -9.73 -4.10 -6.11
C LYS A 381 -9.38 -4.10 -7.60
N LYS A 382 -9.24 -5.26 -8.23
CA LYS A 382 -8.99 -5.38 -9.67
C LYS A 382 -10.16 -4.89 -10.51
N LEU A 383 -11.38 -5.17 -10.06
CA LEU A 383 -12.61 -4.62 -10.65
C LEU A 383 -12.69 -3.10 -10.46
N ASP A 384 -12.37 -2.58 -9.27
CA ASP A 384 -12.29 -1.14 -9.00
C ASP A 384 -11.19 -0.43 -9.83
N ASP A 385 -10.02 -1.06 -9.96
CA ASP A 385 -8.90 -0.57 -10.80
C ASP A 385 -9.30 -0.53 -12.28
N LEU A 386 -10.01 -1.56 -12.76
CA LEU A 386 -10.54 -1.62 -14.12
C LEU A 386 -11.58 -0.52 -14.36
N LEU A 387 -12.52 -0.32 -13.44
CA LEU A 387 -13.51 0.74 -13.52
C LEU A 387 -12.84 2.12 -13.58
N ARG A 388 -11.86 2.36 -12.70
CA ARG A 388 -11.09 3.61 -12.69
C ARG A 388 -10.32 3.81 -14.00
N ASP A 389 -9.70 2.76 -14.54
CA ASP A 389 -8.95 2.83 -15.79
C ASP A 389 -9.88 3.12 -16.98
N LEU A 390 -11.12 2.60 -16.98
CA LEU A 390 -12.15 2.86 -18.00
C LEU A 390 -12.77 4.28 -17.86
N ASP A 391 -13.05 4.74 -16.64
CA ASP A 391 -13.58 6.09 -16.37
C ASP A 391 -12.58 7.19 -16.72
N ALA A 392 -11.28 6.88 -16.69
CA ALA A 392 -10.21 7.81 -17.06
C ALA A 392 -10.05 8.00 -18.58
N ILE A 393 -10.78 7.24 -19.40
CA ILE A 393 -10.74 7.35 -20.85
C ILE A 393 -11.56 8.57 -21.29
N ASP A 394 -10.94 9.45 -22.07
CA ASP A 394 -11.63 10.53 -22.76
C ASP A 394 -12.40 9.96 -23.96
N ILE A 395 -13.61 9.46 -23.70
CA ILE A 395 -14.50 8.87 -24.70
C ILE A 395 -15.19 10.01 -25.46
N PRO A 396 -14.92 10.19 -26.76
CA PRO A 396 -15.58 11.21 -27.56
C PRO A 396 -17.08 10.94 -27.67
N GLN A 397 -17.87 12.01 -27.63
CA GLN A 397 -19.30 11.95 -27.91
C GLN A 397 -19.49 11.65 -29.39
N THR A 398 -20.10 10.52 -29.70
CA THR A 398 -20.62 10.25 -31.05
C THR A 398 -21.67 11.33 -31.36
N ALA A 399 -21.47 12.07 -32.45
CA ALA A 399 -22.44 13.08 -32.87
C ALA A 399 -23.79 12.39 -33.15
N PRO A 400 -24.93 12.97 -32.73
CA PRO A 400 -26.23 12.42 -33.11
C PRO A 400 -26.32 12.40 -34.64
N SER A 401 -26.63 11.21 -35.18
CA SER A 401 -26.84 10.99 -36.61
C SER A 401 -28.09 11.71 -37.10
#